data_AF-A0A498G0J2-F1
#
_entry.id   AF-A0A498G0J2-F1
#
_cell.length_a   1.000
_cell.length_b   1.000
_cell.length_c   1.000
_cell.angle_alpha   90.00
_cell.angle_beta   90.00
_cell.angle_gamma   90.00
#
_symmetry.space_group_name_H-M   'P 1'
#
loop_
_entity.id
_entity.type
_entity.pdbx_description
1 polymer ?
#
loop_
_entity_poly.entity_id
_entity_poly.type
_entity_poly.pdbx_seq_one_letter_code
_entity_poly.pdbx_strand_id
1 'polypeptide(L)' 'SFPATAAELRDALGDQEVPYDAQGRSIALSDALDRVPQREFENETAFLDALYPVFDEARREERGVIASLRDALPF' A
#
# COMPACT_ATOMS: atom_id res chain seq x y z
N SER A 1 -14.96 -3.13 13.29
CA SER A 1 -14.55 -2.71 14.65
C SER A 1 -13.28 -3.46 15.02
N PHE A 2 -12.43 -2.88 15.86
CA PHE A 2 -11.19 -3.53 16.32
C PHE A 2 -11.39 -4.21 17.68
N PRO A 3 -10.62 -5.25 18.02
CA PRO A 3 -9.57 -5.88 17.19
C PRO A 3 -10.14 -6.56 15.93
N ALA A 4 -9.33 -6.62 14.87
CA ALA A 4 -9.73 -7.19 13.58
C ALA A 4 -8.56 -7.87 12.88
N THR A 5 -8.85 -8.96 12.17
CA THR A 5 -7.89 -9.67 11.33
C THR A 5 -7.78 -9.05 9.95
N ALA A 6 -6.65 -9.26 9.27
CA ALA A 6 -6.48 -8.87 7.87
C ALA A 6 -7.57 -9.48 6.96
N ALA A 7 -8.03 -10.70 7.26
CA ALA A 7 -9.10 -11.36 6.52
C ALA A 7 -10.46 -10.67 6.72
N GLU A 8 -10.81 -10.29 7.96
CA GLU A 8 -12.04 -9.53 8.26
C GLU A 8 -12.00 -8.13 7.66
N LEU A 9 -10.85 -7.46 7.70
CA LEU A 9 -10.68 -6.15 7.07
C LEU A 9 -10.81 -6.24 5.56
N ARG A 10 -10.27 -7.28 4.93
CA ARG A 10 -10.42 -7.51 3.48
C ARG A 10 -11.87 -7.79 3.09
N ASP A 11 -12.59 -8.57 3.90
CA ASP A 11 -14.02 -8.85 3.66
C ASP A 11 -14.88 -7.59 3.83
N ALA A 12 -14.60 -6.80 4.87
CA ALA A 12 -15.35 -5.59 5.20
C ALA A 12 -15.06 -4.41 4.25
N LEU A 13 -13.81 -4.23 3.83
CA LEU A 13 -13.36 -3.08 3.04
C LEU A 13 -13.28 -3.41 1.54
N GLY A 14 -13.28 -4.69 1.18
CA GLY A 14 -13.20 -5.15 -0.19
C GLY A 14 -11.92 -4.72 -0.89
N ASP A 15 -11.98 -4.73 -2.22
CA ASP A 15 -10.84 -4.42 -3.10
C ASP A 15 -10.84 -2.96 -3.58
N GLN A 16 -11.03 -2.03 -2.64
CA GLN A 16 -11.09 -0.62 -2.99
C GLN A 16 -9.72 -0.08 -3.38
N GLU A 17 -9.69 0.80 -4.39
CA GLU A 17 -8.48 1.52 -4.77
C GLU A 17 -8.19 2.65 -3.79
N VAL A 18 -7.02 2.60 -3.15
CA VAL A 18 -6.55 3.62 -2.22
C VAL A 18 -5.52 4.50 -2.93
N PRO A 19 -5.82 5.79 -3.18
CA PRO A 19 -4.85 6.73 -3.73
C PRO A 19 -3.70 6.93 -2.72
N TYR A 20 -2.47 6.65 -3.13
CA TYR A 20 -1.30 6.79 -2.27
C TYR A 20 -0.43 8.01 -2.62
N ASP A 21 -0.69 8.70 -3.74
CA ASP A 21 0.01 9.93 -4.10
C ASP A 21 -0.90 10.99 -4.77
N ALA A 22 -0.37 12.21 -4.89
CA ALA A 22 -1.05 13.33 -5.52
C ALA A 22 -1.05 13.27 -7.06
N GLN A 23 -0.42 12.24 -7.66
CA GLN A 23 -0.38 12.01 -9.10
C GLN A 23 -1.56 11.14 -9.56
N GLY A 24 -2.43 10.73 -8.63
CA GLY A 24 -3.59 9.90 -8.91
C GLY A 24 -3.26 8.41 -8.96
N ARG A 25 -2.11 7.98 -8.43
CA ARG A 25 -1.78 6.56 -8.35
C ARG A 25 -2.51 5.92 -7.18
N SER A 26 -3.05 4.75 -7.44
CA SER A 26 -3.79 3.93 -6.50
C SER A 26 -3.15 2.55 -6.36
N ILE A 27 -3.38 1.93 -5.20
CA ILE A 27 -3.14 0.50 -4.99
C ILE A 27 -4.43 -0.11 -4.45
N ALA A 28 -4.73 -1.32 -4.86
CA ALA A 28 -5.80 -2.12 -4.26
C ALA A 28 -5.52 -2.31 -2.76
N LEU A 29 -6.53 -2.09 -1.93
CA LEU A 29 -6.39 -2.31 -0.49
C LEU A 29 -6.06 -3.77 -0.17
N SER A 30 -6.57 -4.72 -0.97
CA SER A 30 -6.24 -6.14 -0.83
C SER A 30 -4.75 -6.39 -1.10
N ASP A 31 -4.19 -5.82 -2.16
CA ASP A 31 -2.76 -5.89 -2.48
C ASP A 31 -1.90 -5.28 -1.38
N ALA A 32 -2.37 -4.16 -0.80
CA ALA A 32 -1.65 -3.51 0.30
C ALA A 32 -1.65 -4.38 1.56
N LEU A 33 -2.79 -5.01 1.88
CA LEU A 33 -2.93 -5.95 3.00
C LEU A 33 -2.07 -7.20 2.82
N ASP A 34 -1.96 -7.74 1.61
CA ASP A 34 -1.13 -8.92 1.31
C ASP A 34 0.37 -8.67 1.50
N ARG A 35 0.80 -7.40 1.43
CA ARG A 35 2.19 -6.99 1.69
C ARG A 35 2.48 -6.78 3.18
N VAL A 36 1.46 -6.72 4.03
CA VAL A 36 1.62 -6.55 5.48
C VAL A 36 1.87 -7.91 6.14
N PRO A 37 2.95 -8.08 6.93
CA PRO A 37 3.22 -9.36 7.62
C PRO A 37 2.29 -9.62 8.81
N GLN A 38 1.64 -8.59 9.36
CA GLN A 38 0.69 -8.72 10.46
C GLN A 38 -0.66 -9.27 9.97
N ARG A 39 -1.23 -10.16 10.78
CA ARG A 39 -2.51 -10.83 10.49
C ARG A 39 -3.68 -10.32 11.33
N GLU A 40 -3.38 -9.58 12.40
CA GLU A 40 -4.33 -9.06 13.37
C GLU A 40 -3.89 -7.67 13.83
N PHE A 41 -4.87 -6.81 14.07
CA PHE A 41 -4.69 -5.43 14.45
C PHE A 41 -5.54 -5.13 15.69
N GLU A 42 -4.90 -4.62 16.73
CA GLU A 42 -5.54 -4.29 18.01
C GLU A 42 -6.46 -3.06 17.90
N ASN A 43 -6.14 -2.14 17.00
CA ASN A 43 -6.83 -0.88 16.80
C ASN A 43 -6.54 -0.31 15.40
N GLU A 44 -7.27 0.75 15.06
CA GLU A 44 -7.16 1.43 13.77
C GLU A 44 -5.77 2.01 13.52
N THR A 45 -5.14 2.59 14.54
CA THR A 45 -3.78 3.12 14.42
C THR A 45 -2.78 2.03 14.06
N ALA A 46 -2.85 0.86 14.72
CA ALA A 46 -1.99 -0.28 14.41
C ALA A 46 -2.17 -0.76 12.96
N PHE A 47 -3.40 -0.76 12.45
CA PHE A 47 -3.70 -1.08 11.06
C PHE A 47 -3.09 -0.05 10.09
N LEU A 48 -3.29 1.24 10.33
CA LEU A 48 -2.77 2.31 9.47
C LEU A 48 -1.24 2.38 9.49
N ASP A 49 -0.63 2.21 10.66
CA ASP A 49 0.82 2.18 10.83
C ASP A 49 1.44 1.00 10.07
N ALA A 50 0.76 -0.15 10.02
CA ALA A 50 1.22 -1.31 9.26
C ALA A 50 1.15 -1.11 7.73
N LEU A 51 0.17 -0.33 7.24
CA LEU A 51 0.03 0.00 5.83
C LEU A 51 0.99 1.11 5.36
N TYR A 52 1.42 2.00 6.26
CA TYR A 52 2.25 3.14 5.90
C TYR A 52 3.56 2.75 5.16
N PRO A 53 4.35 1.76 5.63
CA PRO A 53 5.52 1.30 4.91
C PRO A 53 5.22 0.78 3.50
N VAL A 54 4.07 0.11 3.31
CA VAL A 54 3.66 -0.46 2.01
C VAL A 54 3.42 0.66 0.99
N PHE A 55 2.71 1.72 1.39
CA PHE A 55 2.48 2.88 0.54
C PHE A 55 3.76 3.67 0.27
N ASP A 56 4.66 3.77 1.25
CA ASP A 56 5.94 4.45 1.07
C ASP A 56 6.89 3.66 0.13
N GLU A 57 6.88 2.33 0.21
CA GLU A 57 7.62 1.46 -0.72
C GLU A 57 7.06 1.56 -2.14
N ALA A 58 5.74 1.43 -2.31
CA ALA A 58 5.08 1.60 -3.62
C ALA A 58 5.39 2.97 -4.25
N ARG A 59 5.49 4.03 -3.43
CA ARG A 59 5.92 5.37 -3.89
C ARG A 59 7.39 5.38 -4.36
N ARG A 60 8.28 4.61 -3.71
CA ARG A 60 9.71 4.58 -4.02
C ARG A 60 10.04 3.72 -5.24
N GLU A 61 9.42 2.55 -5.37
CA GLU A 61 9.62 1.64 -6.51
C GLU A 61 9.32 2.35 -7.84
N GLU A 62 8.24 3.13 -7.88
CA GLU A 62 7.82 3.86 -9.08
C GLU A 62 8.70 5.07 -9.42
N ARG A 63 9.46 5.62 -8.44
CA ARG A 63 10.52 6.60 -8.76
C ARG A 63 11.72 5.97 -9.46
N GLY A 64 11.88 4.64 -9.38
CA GLY A 64 12.94 3.89 -10.03
C GLY A 64 12.73 3.62 -11.53
N VAL A 65 11.47 3.50 -11.97
CA VAL A 65 11.13 3.23 -13.39
C VAL A 65 11.42 4.44 -14.29
N ILE A 66 11.07 5.65 -13.83
CA ILE A 66 11.40 6.89 -14.58
C ILE A 66 12.92 7.18 -14.55
N ALA A 67 13.60 6.88 -13.44
CA ALA A 67 15.05 7.04 -13.34
C ALA A 67 15.79 6.10 -14.31
N SER A 68 15.42 4.81 -14.35
CA SER A 68 16.01 3.84 -15.29
C SER A 68 15.74 4.20 -16.76
N LEU A 69 14.56 4.74 -17.09
CA LEU A 69 14.25 5.20 -18.44
C LEU A 69 15.04 6.47 -18.85
N ARG A 70 15.40 7.35 -17.90
CA ARG A 70 16.31 8.49 -18.18
C ARG A 70 17.75 8.04 -18.37
N ASP A 71 18.23 7.06 -17.61
CA ASP A 71 19.60 6.56 -17.72
C ASP A 71 19.85 5.73 -19.01
N ALA A 72 18.78 5.24 -19.64
CA ALA A 72 18.85 4.52 -20.92
C ALA A 72 18.82 5.44 -22.16
N LEU A 73 18.64 6.76 -21.98
CA LEU A 73 18.68 7.74 -23.07
C LEU A 73 20.03 8.48 -23.06
N PRO A 74 20.82 8.41 -24.15
CA PRO A 74 22.05 9.17 -24.25
C PRO A 74 21.68 10.65 -24.47
N PHE A 75 22.19 11.53 -23.63
CA PHE A 75 22.40 12.93 -24.00
C PHE A 75 23.83 13.10 -24.48
#